data_AF-A0A844FQN0-F1
#
_entry.id   AF-A0A844FQN0-F1
#
_cell.length_a   1.000
_cell.length_b   1.000
_cell.length_c   1.000
_cell.angle_alpha   90.00
_cell.angle_beta   90.00
_cell.angle_gamma   90.00
#
_symmetry.space_group_name_H-M   'P 1'
#
loop_
_entity.id
_entity.type
_entity.pdbx_description
1 polymer ?
#
loop_
_entity_poly.entity_id
_entity_poly.type
_entity_poly.pdbx_seq_one_letter_code
_entity_poly.pdbx_strand_id
1 'polypeptide(L)' 'MAYRQLTQTQRYQIHAYRCAGMSQRQIARAIGVHDSTVSRELRRHTTPEG' A
#
# COMPACT_ATOMS: atom_id res chain seq x y z
N MET A 1 14.78 -15.66 -0.08
CA MET A 1 13.89 -14.54 -0.46
C MET A 1 13.17 -14.07 0.81
N ALA A 2 13.65 -12.99 1.44
CA ALA A 2 13.03 -12.50 2.67
C ALA A 2 11.67 -11.87 2.33
N TYR A 3 10.60 -12.49 2.82
CA TYR A 3 9.25 -11.94 2.70
C TYR A 3 9.16 -10.68 3.56
N ARG A 4 9.37 -9.51 2.93
CA ARG A 4 9.31 -8.23 3.63
C ARG A 4 7.86 -7.77 3.73
N GLN A 5 7.27 -7.96 4.92
CA GLN A 5 5.97 -7.40 5.24
C GLN A 5 6.06 -5.86 5.28
N LEU A 6 4.98 -5.20 4.86
CA LEU A 6 4.85 -3.76 5.05
C LEU A 6 4.82 -3.45 6.54
N THR A 7 5.66 -2.51 6.96
CA THR A 7 5.60 -1.98 8.33
C THR A 7 4.31 -1.21 8.52
N GLN A 8 3.87 -1.07 9.77
CA GLN A 8 2.65 -0.31 10.09
C GLN A 8 2.69 1.12 9.52
N THR A 9 3.85 1.78 9.60
CA THR A 9 4.09 3.10 9.02
C THR A 9 3.86 3.12 7.51
N GLN A 10 4.38 2.12 6.78
CA GLN A 10 4.20 2.05 5.33
C GLN A 10 2.74 1.85 4.95
N ARG A 11 1.99 1.07 5.72
CA ARG A 11 0.54 0.89 5.51
C ARG A 11 -0.19 2.22 5.72
N TYR A 12 0.08 2.92 6.80
CA TYR A 12 -0.49 4.25 7.03
C TYR A 12 -0.16 5.25 5.91
N GLN A 13 1.08 5.26 5.42
CA GLN A 13 1.49 6.10 4.30
C GLN A 13 0.71 5.74 3.02
N ILE A 14 0.54 4.44 2.71
CA ILE A 14 -0.26 3.99 1.57
C ILE A 14 -1.69 4.54 1.66
N HIS A 15 -2.33 4.41 2.83
CA HIS A 15 -3.69 4.91 3.04
C HIS A 15 -3.77 6.44 2.97
N ALA A 16 -2.86 7.16 3.61
CA ALA A 16 -2.82 8.62 3.59
C ALA A 16 -2.68 9.16 2.16
N TYR A 17 -1.73 8.62 1.39
CA TYR A 17 -1.55 9.02 0.00
C TYR A 17 -2.72 8.60 -0.90
N ARG A 18 -3.36 7.47 -0.61
CA ARG A 18 -4.57 7.06 -1.34
C ARG A 18 -5.73 8.01 -1.08
N CYS A 19 -5.93 8.46 0.16
CA CYS A 19 -6.90 9.49 0.52
C CYS A 19 -6.57 10.84 -0.12
N ALA A 20 -5.28 11.16 -0.29
CA ALA A 20 -4.82 12.34 -1.02
C ALA A 20 -5.02 12.24 -2.56
N GLY A 21 -5.66 11.19 -3.07
CA GLY A 21 -5.96 11.03 -4.49
C GLY A 21 -4.78 10.55 -5.34
N MET A 22 -3.67 10.14 -4.73
CA MET A 22 -2.50 9.66 -5.47
C MET A 22 -2.77 8.31 -6.14
N SER A 23 -2.14 8.10 -7.29
CA SER A 23 -2.16 6.81 -7.99
C SER A 23 -1.26 5.79 -7.29
N GLN A 24 -1.58 4.49 -7.41
CA GLN A 24 -0.79 3.42 -6.78
C GLN A 24 0.69 3.45 -7.18
N ARG A 25 1.00 3.83 -8.43
CA ARG A 25 2.38 4.00 -8.91
C ARG A 25 3.11 5.14 -8.22
N GLN A 26 2.45 6.27 -7.98
CA GLN A 26 3.04 7.40 -7.25
C GLN A 26 3.29 7.03 -5.78
N ILE A 27 2.34 6.34 -5.15
CA ILE A 27 2.46 5.83 -3.77
C ILE A 27 3.65 4.87 -3.67
N ALA A 28 3.76 3.93 -4.60
CA ALA A 28 4.85 2.95 -4.67
C ALA A 28 6.22 3.64 -4.75
N ARG A 29 6.35 4.65 -5.63
CA ARG A 29 7.57 5.46 -5.76
C ARG A 29 7.87 6.27 -4.50
N ALA A 30 6.87 6.85 -3.86
CA ALA A 30 7.03 7.66 -2.65
C ALA A 30 7.49 6.84 -1.44
N ILE A 31 7.03 5.60 -1.31
CA ILE A 31 7.34 4.72 -0.17
C ILE A 31 8.53 3.79 -0.48
N GLY A 32 8.95 3.68 -1.75
CA GLY A 32 10.04 2.80 -2.17
C GLY A 32 9.63 1.32 -2.18
N VAL A 33 8.38 1.02 -2.52
CA VAL A 33 7.85 -0.34 -2.64
C VAL A 33 7.37 -0.60 -4.07
N HIS A 34 7.13 -1.87 -4.40
CA HIS A 34 6.49 -2.19 -5.67
C HIS A 34 5.03 -1.76 -5.71
N ASP A 35 4.57 -1.35 -6.89
CA ASP A 35 3.17 -1.09 -7.20
C ASP A 35 2.27 -2.30 -6.88
N SER A 36 2.75 -3.52 -7.15
CA SER A 36 2.04 -4.74 -6.78
C SER A 36 1.89 -4.95 -5.27
N THR A 37 2.78 -4.36 -4.45
CA THR A 37 2.68 -4.38 -2.98
C THR A 37 1.59 -3.42 -2.51
N VAL A 38 1.54 -2.21 -3.06
CA VAL A 38 0.49 -1.22 -2.79
C VAL A 38 -0.88 -1.76 -3.19
N SER A 39 -0.98 -2.36 -4.39
CA SER A 39 -2.22 -2.98 -4.88
C SER A 39 -2.72 -4.08 -3.95
N ARG A 40 -1.82 -4.97 -3.49
CA ARG A 40 -2.16 -6.05 -2.56
C ARG A 40 -2.60 -5.53 -1.19
N GLU A 41 -1.97 -4.48 -0.66
CA GLU A 41 -2.37 -3.86 0.60
C GLU A 41 -3.75 -3.21 0.49
N LEU A 42 -3.97 -2.41 -0.55
CA LEU A 42 -5.27 -1.79 -0.80
C LEU A 42 -6.37 -2.84 -0.96
N ARG A 43 -6.10 -3.95 -1.65
CA ARG A 43 -7.06 -5.04 -1.81
C ARG A 43 -7.41 -5.74 -0.50
N ARG A 44 -6.40 -5.99 0.35
CA ARG A 44 -6.60 -6.59 1.70
C ARG A 44 -7.51 -5.73 2.57
N HIS A 45 -7.43 -4.40 2.42
CA HIS A 45 -8.24 -3.46 3.18
C HIS A 45 -9.64 -3.22 2.56
N THR A 46 -9.95 -3.83 1.40
CA THR A 46 -11.25 -3.72 0.72
C THR A 46 -12.05 -5.03 0.68
N THR A 47 -11.49 -6.16 1.13
CA THR A 47 -12.30 -7.34 1.40
C THR A 47 -13.22 -7.03 2.58
N PRO A 48 -14.56 -6.97 2.38
CA PRO A 48 -15.48 -6.91 3.49
C PRO A 48 -15.25 -8.16 4.33
N GLU A 49 -15.18 -7.98 5.64
CA GLU A 49 -15.34 -9.08 6.59
C GLU A 49 -16.61 -9.85 6.18
N GLY A 50 -16.42 -11.12 5.83
CA GLY A 50 -17.46 -12.12 5.72
C GLY A 50 -17.22 -13.14 6.82
#